data_AF-A0A0L7KJC3-F1
#
_entry.id   AF-A0A0L7KJC3-F1
#
_cell.length_a   1.000
_cell.length_b   1.000
_cell.length_c   1.000
_cell.angle_alpha   90.00
_cell.angle_beta   90.00
_cell.angle_gamma   90.00
#
_symmetry.space_group_name_H-M   'P 1'
#
loop_
_entity.id
_entity.type
_entity.pdbx_description
1 polymer ?
#
loop_
_entity_poly.entity_id
_entity_poly.type
_entity_poly.pdbx_seq_one_letter_code
_entity_poly.pdbx_strand_id
1 'polypeptide(L)'
;MHLLLKLGFLILVFYLWGSPYERGFFCDDESLKHPYKDSTVTNVMLYIVGLGLPVFTCEHQPLIKTQRHINLLTNVDDPRKSTKFLVISPVYYR
;
A
#
# COMPACT_ATOMS: atom_id res chain seq x y z
N MET A 1 -11.38 1.87 -20.04
CA MET A 1 -11.84 0.60 -20.66
C MET A 1 -10.97 -0.60 -20.27
N HIS A 2 -9.63 -0.55 -20.40
CA HIS A 2 -8.76 -1.69 -20.08
C HIS A 2 -8.83 -2.20 -18.63
N LEU A 3 -9.10 -1.34 -17.65
CA LEU A 3 -9.22 -1.73 -16.24
C LEU A 3 -10.44 -2.63 -15.99
N LEU A 4 -11.58 -2.30 -16.60
CA LEU A 4 -12.82 -3.07 -16.47
C LEU A 4 -12.68 -4.47 -17.08
N LEU A 5 -11.97 -4.57 -18.21
CA LEU A 5 -11.71 -5.86 -18.85
C LEU A 5 -10.82 -6.76 -18.00
N LYS A 6 -9.77 -6.22 -17.36
CA LYS A 6 -8.88 -6.99 -16.48
C LYS A 6 -9.61 -7.47 -15.22
N LEU A 7 -10.37 -6.59 -14.58
CA LEU A 7 -11.12 -6.93 -13.37
C LEU A 7 -12.23 -7.95 -13.68
N GLY A 8 -12.95 -7.76 -14.79
CA GLY A 8 -13.99 -8.69 -15.26
C GLY A 8 -13.43 -10.06 -15.62
N PHE A 9 -12.28 -10.12 -16.31
CA PHE A 9 -11.61 -11.38 -16.62
C PHE A 9 -11.17 -12.14 -15.37
N LEU A 10 -10.61 -11.44 -14.37
CA LEU A 10 -10.22 -12.04 -13.11
C LEU A 10 -11.42 -12.67 -12.38
N ILE A 11 -12.54 -11.94 -12.29
CA ILE A 11 -13.78 -12.43 -11.67
C ILE A 11 -14.34 -13.64 -12.42
N LEU A 12 -14.32 -13.62 -13.75
CA LEU A 12 -14.79 -14.74 -14.58
C LEU A 12 -13.97 -16.01 -14.35
N VAL A 13 -12.65 -15.90 -14.26
CA VAL A 13 -11.76 -17.05 -13.97
C VAL A 13 -12.04 -17.64 -12.60
N PHE A 14 -12.21 -16.80 -11.56
CA PHE A 14 -12.58 -17.27 -10.23
C PHE A 14 -13.99 -17.89 -10.18
N TYR A 15 -14.93 -17.40 -10.98
CA TYR A 15 -16.27 -17.97 -11.05
C TYR A 15 -16.27 -19.37 -11.71
N LEU A 16 -15.45 -19.58 -12.73
CA LEU A 16 -15.40 -20.84 -13.47
C LEU A 16 -14.54 -21.91 -12.77
N TRP A 17 -13.45 -21.52 -12.12
CA TRP A 17 -12.47 -22.45 -11.53
C TRP A 17 -12.32 -22.37 -10.01
N GLY A 18 -12.90 -21.36 -9.36
CA GLY A 18 -12.89 -21.24 -7.91
C GLY A 18 -13.93 -22.14 -7.29
N SER A 19 -13.50 -23.20 -6.60
CA SER A 19 -14.38 -23.89 -5.66
C SER A 19 -14.43 -23.05 -4.37
N PRO A 20 -15.62 -22.65 -3.88
CA PRO A 20 -15.71 -22.07 -2.56
C PRO A 20 -15.20 -23.10 -1.54
N TYR A 21 -14.42 -22.63 -0.58
CA TYR A 21 -14.00 -23.46 0.55
C TYR A 21 -15.20 -23.60 1.50
N GLU A 22 -15.82 -24.78 1.49
CA GLU A 22 -16.88 -25.16 2.41
C GLU A 22 -16.29 -25.37 3.80
N ARG A 23 -16.24 -24.30 4.61
CA ARG A 23 -15.85 -24.39 6.01
C ARG A 23 -17.08 -24.84 6.80
N GLY A 24 -17.13 -26.12 7.17
CA GLY A 24 -18.21 -26.65 8.01
C GLY A 24 -18.31 -25.84 9.32
N PHE A 25 -19.52 -25.37 9.62
CA PHE A 25 -19.81 -24.78 10.93
C PHE A 25 -19.83 -25.89 11.98
N PHE A 26 -19.04 -25.72 13.06
CA PHE A 26 -19.17 -26.59 14.23
C PHE A 26 -20.53 -26.31 14.87
N CYS A 27 -21.47 -27.25 14.77
CA CYS A 27 -22.80 -27.12 15.36
C CYS A 27 -22.78 -26.99 16.90
N ASP A 28 -21.70 -27.45 17.55
CA ASP A 28 -21.49 -27.35 19.00
C ASP A 28 -20.67 -26.12 19.42
N ASP A 29 -20.36 -25.21 18.50
CA ASP A 29 -19.62 -24.00 18.84
C ASP A 29 -20.58 -22.92 19.38
N GLU A 30 -20.69 -22.84 20.70
CA GLU A 30 -21.37 -21.76 21.43
C GLU A 30 -20.88 -20.36 21.01
N SER A 31 -19.71 -20.27 20.34
CA SER A 31 -19.20 -19.01 19.82
C SER A 31 -20.01 -18.40 18.66
N LEU A 32 -20.95 -19.15 18.09
CA LEU A 32 -21.84 -18.69 17.01
C LEU A 32 -23.20 -18.21 17.49
N LYS A 33 -23.54 -18.47 18.76
CA LYS A 33 -24.78 -18.01 19.39
C LYS A 33 -24.73 -16.56 19.85
N HIS A 34 -23.57 -15.92 19.79
CA HIS A 34 -23.42 -14.55 20.27
C HIS A 34 -24.24 -13.59 19.40
N PRO A 35 -24.94 -12.62 20.01
CA PRO A 35 -25.65 -11.60 19.26
C PRO A 35 -24.65 -10.79 18.41
N TYR A 36 -25.09 -10.48 17.20
CA TYR A 36 -24.35 -9.62 16.26
C TYR A 36 -23.85 -8.37 16.99
N LYS A 37 -22.54 -8.13 16.90
CA LYS A 37 -21.89 -6.94 17.43
C LYS A 37 -21.66 -5.98 16.28
N ASP A 38 -22.10 -4.74 16.46
CA ASP A 38 -21.79 -3.69 15.50
C ASP A 38 -20.27 -3.50 15.39
N SER A 39 -19.82 -3.29 14.15
CA SER A 39 -18.40 -3.08 13.87
C SER A 39 -17.90 -1.86 14.63
N THR A 40 -16.88 -2.05 15.46
CA THR A 40 -16.22 -0.96 16.22
C THR A 40 -15.56 0.05 15.29
N VAL A 41 -15.23 -0.35 14.06
CA VAL A 41 -14.71 0.53 13.00
C VAL A 41 -15.79 0.72 11.94
N THR A 42 -16.17 1.97 11.70
CA THR A 42 -17.14 2.29 10.65
C THR A 42 -16.52 2.12 9.27
N ASN A 43 -17.31 1.68 8.29
CA ASN A 43 -16.86 1.55 6.90
C ASN A 43 -16.25 2.85 6.35
N VAL A 44 -16.79 3.99 6.77
CA VAL A 44 -16.29 5.31 6.40
C VAL A 44 -14.85 5.51 6.88
N MET A 45 -14.54 5.14 8.13
CA MET A 45 -13.20 5.25 8.67
C MET A 45 -12.23 4.30 7.96
N LEU A 46 -12.68 3.10 7.60
CA LEU A 46 -11.89 2.16 6.81
C LEU A 46 -11.55 2.73 5.41
N TYR A 47 -12.49 3.37 4.74
CA TYR A 47 -12.24 3.99 3.43
C TYR A 47 -11.32 5.21 3.54
N ILE A 48 -11.53 6.07 4.54
CA ILE A 48 -10.71 7.27 4.74
C ILE A 48 -9.26 6.88 5.04
N VAL A 49 -9.03 5.95 5.95
CA VAL A 49 -7.66 5.54 6.33
C VAL A 49 -7.04 4.68 5.22
N GLY A 50 -7.79 3.71 4.70
CA GLY A 50 -7.30 2.72 3.74
C GLY A 50 -7.05 3.29 2.33
N LEU A 51 -7.82 4.30 1.90
CA LEU A 51 -7.65 4.93 0.58
C LEU A 51 -7.11 6.36 0.68
N GLY A 52 -7.44 7.11 1.72
CA GLY A 52 -6.98 8.49 1.87
C GLY A 52 -5.48 8.61 2.13
N LEU A 53 -4.90 7.78 3.01
CA LEU A 53 -3.45 7.77 3.26
C LEU A 53 -2.60 7.46 2.02
N PRO A 54 -2.90 6.40 1.23
CA PRO A 54 -2.12 6.12 0.02
C PRO A 54 -2.32 7.18 -1.05
N VAL A 55 -3.52 7.73 -1.24
CA VAL A 55 -3.75 8.83 -2.20
C VAL A 55 -2.91 10.05 -1.82
N PHE A 56 -2.96 10.46 -0.54
CA PHE A 56 -2.22 11.62 -0.06
C PHE A 56 -0.70 11.44 -0.22
N THR A 57 -0.18 10.26 0.17
CA THR A 57 1.25 9.99 0.02
C THR A 57 1.67 9.91 -1.45
N CYS A 58 0.90 9.22 -2.30
CA CYS A 58 1.17 9.10 -3.74
C CYS A 58 1.10 10.44 -4.49
N GLU A 59 0.18 11.34 -4.12
CA GLU A 59 0.09 12.69 -4.70
C GLU A 59 1.27 13.58 -4.31
N HIS A 60 1.79 13.42 -3.10
CA HIS A 60 2.97 14.15 -2.64
C HIS A 60 4.31 13.51 -3.05
N GLN A 61 4.35 12.21 -3.39
CA GLN A 61 5.55 11.56 -3.91
C GLN A 61 6.18 12.25 -5.13
N PRO A 62 5.44 12.68 -6.18
CA PRO A 62 6.05 13.36 -7.33
C PRO A 62 6.68 14.70 -6.94
N LEU A 63 6.05 15.46 -6.05
CA LEU A 63 6.58 16.73 -5.54
C LEU A 63 7.82 16.53 -4.66
N ILE A 64 7.78 15.56 -3.74
CA ILE A 64 8.90 15.22 -2.86
C ILE A 64 10.06 14.63 -3.66
N LYS A 65 9.79 13.78 -4.66
CA LYS A 65 10.83 13.20 -5.54
C LYS A 65 11.48 14.28 -6.41
N THR A 66 10.70 15.21 -6.94
CA THR A 66 11.19 16.35 -7.72
C THR A 66 12.02 17.29 -6.85
N GLN A 67 11.53 17.65 -5.65
CA GLN A 67 12.26 18.49 -4.70
C GLN A 67 13.56 17.81 -4.22
N ARG A 68 13.54 16.49 -3.99
CA ARG A 68 14.75 15.74 -3.64
C ARG A 68 15.77 15.72 -4.78
N HIS A 69 15.34 15.53 -6.02
CA HIS A 69 16.24 15.61 -7.18
C HIS A 69 16.85 17.01 -7.32
N ILE A 70 16.05 18.08 -7.20
CA ILE A 70 16.53 19.46 -7.26
C ILE A 70 17.53 19.74 -6.13
N ASN A 71 17.23 19.34 -4.89
CA ASN A 71 18.12 19.53 -3.74
C ASN A 71 19.43 18.74 -3.84
N LEU A 72 19.44 17.60 -4.54
CA LEU A 72 20.67 16.84 -4.81
C LEU A 72 21.51 17.55 -5.88
N LEU A 73 20.89 18.05 -6.94
CA LEU A 73 21.58 18.77 -8.00
C LEU A 73 22.20 20.07 -7.49
N THR A 74 21.43 20.88 -6.75
CA THR A 74 21.96 22.11 -6.13
C THR A 74 23.02 21.86 -5.07
N ASN A 75 23.12 20.64 -4.52
CA ASN A 75 24.18 20.26 -3.60
C ASN A 75 25.45 19.75 -4.30
N VAL A 76 25.33 19.19 -5.51
CA VAL A 76 26.44 18.79 -6.37
C VAL A 76 27.14 20.01 -6.97
N ASP A 77 26.39 21.09 -7.24
CA ASP A 77 26.94 22.35 -7.76
C ASP A 77 27.64 23.22 -6.69
N ASP A 78 27.64 22.84 -5.40
CA ASP A 78 28.36 23.56 -4.33
C ASP A 78 29.80 23.02 -4.16
N PRO A 79 30.84 23.73 -4.62
CA PRO A 79 32.24 23.30 -4.46
C PRO A 79 32.68 23.24 -2.99
N ARG A 80 31.88 23.75 -2.04
CA ARG A 80 32.22 23.79 -0.61
C ARG A 80 31.80 22.54 0.18
N LYS A 81 30.92 21.68 -0.34
CA LYS A 81 30.36 20.51 0.38
C LYS A 81 30.84 19.14 -0.14
N SER A 82 31.50 19.12 -1.29
CA SER A 82 31.98 17.93 -2.00
C SER A 82 33.01 17.08 -1.21
N THR A 83 33.71 17.66 -0.22
CA THR A 83 34.76 16.94 0.52
C THR A 83 34.23 15.98 1.60
N LYS A 84 32.94 16.04 1.98
CA LYS A 84 32.42 15.21 3.10
C LYS A 84 31.68 13.94 2.68
N PHE A 85 31.23 13.81 1.43
CA PHE A 85 30.45 12.64 0.99
C PHE A 85 31.34 11.50 0.45
N LEU A 86 32.52 11.81 -0.09
CA LEU A 86 33.44 10.80 -0.63
C LEU A 86 34.04 9.87 0.46
N VAL A 87 34.07 10.31 1.72
CA VAL A 87 34.76 9.58 2.80
C VAL A 87 33.91 8.47 3.43
N ILE A 88 32.59 8.46 3.25
CA ILE A 88 31.68 7.57 4.00
C ILE A 88 31.18 6.37 3.16
N SER A 89 31.47 6.35 1.87
CA SER A 89 30.96 5.31 0.95
C SER A 89 31.67 3.94 0.90
N PRO A 90 32.86 3.66 1.48
CA PRO A 90 33.50 2.35 1.25
C PRO A 90 33.05 1.22 2.19
N VAL A 91 32.23 1.48 3.22
CA VAL A 91 31.91 0.46 4.24
C VAL A 91 30.59 -0.29 4.00
N TYR A 92 29.73 0.18 3.08
CA TYR A 92 28.38 -0.39 2.91
C TYR A 92 28.21 -1.35 1.71
N TYR A 93 29.30 -1.79 1.09
CA TYR A 93 29.29 -2.88 0.11
C TYR A 93 30.23 -4.00 0.57
N ARG A 94 29.77 -4.79 1.55
CA ARG A 94 30.14 -6.20 1.74
C ARG A 94 28.96 -6.92 2.36
#